data_AF-A0A7C3YV26-F1
#
_entry.id   AF-A0A7C3YV26-F1
#
_cell.length_a   1.000
_cell.length_b   1.000
_cell.length_c   1.000
_cell.angle_alpha   90.00
_cell.angle_beta   90.00
_cell.angle_gamma   90.00
#
_symmetry.space_group_name_H-M   'P 1'
#
loop_
_entity.id
_entity.type
_entity.pdbx_description
1 polymer ?
#
loop_
_entity_poly.entity_id
_entity_poly.type
_entity_poly.pdbx_seq_one_letter_code
_entity_poly.pdbx_strand_id
1 'polypeptide(L)'
;MGVFEVLKTSGIELEEGDSVVIVAGGGGGYGNPLERDPQRVLWDVINGYVSLDAARREYGVVIDPRDMAIDWDLTSREREKRTKRGKDDL
;
A
#
# COMPACT_ATOMS: atom_id res chain seq x y z
N MET A 1 15.78 27.22 2.06
CA MET A 1 14.54 26.43 2.10
C MET A 1 14.75 25.31 3.11
N GLY A 2 14.23 25.49 4.33
CA GLY A 2 14.32 24.48 5.39
C GLY A 2 13.05 23.62 5.37
N VAL A 3 13.20 22.32 5.56
CA VAL A 3 12.06 21.43 5.84
C VAL A 3 12.02 21.25 7.35
N PHE A 4 10.89 21.59 7.97
CA PHE A 4 10.66 21.31 9.38
C PHE A 4 9.45 20.37 9.49
N GLU A 5 9.70 19.18 10.03
CA GLU A 5 8.65 18.20 10.28
C GLU A 5 8.00 18.48 11.62
N VAL A 6 6.69 18.65 11.61
CA VAL A 6 5.87 18.90 12.78
C VAL A 6 4.69 17.93 12.74
N LEU A 7 4.34 17.38 13.91
CA LEU A 7 3.11 16.60 14.07
C LEU A 7 1.92 17.57 14.23
N LYS A 8 0.88 17.16 14.97
CA LYS A 8 -0.25 18.04 15.26
C LYS A 8 0.22 19.35 15.90
N THR A 9 0.00 20.46 15.19
CA THR A 9 0.43 21.79 15.58
C THR A 9 -0.58 22.85 15.14
N SER A 10 -0.49 24.05 15.71
CA SER A 10 -1.31 25.20 15.35
C SER A 10 -0.49 26.48 15.51
N GLY A 11 -0.75 27.50 14.68
CA GLY A 11 -0.12 28.81 14.82
C GLY A 11 1.30 28.90 14.25
N ILE A 12 1.62 28.10 13.22
CA ILE A 12 2.85 28.29 12.44
C ILE A 12 2.64 29.49 11.51
N GLU A 13 3.54 30.48 11.61
CA GLU A 13 3.62 31.58 10.65
C GLU A 13 4.20 31.07 9.34
N LEU A 14 3.55 31.41 8.22
CA LEU A 14 4.00 31.06 6.87
C LEU A 14 4.37 32.33 6.13
N GLU A 15 5.48 32.28 5.39
CA GLU A 15 5.93 33.37 4.53
C GLU A 15 5.57 33.10 3.05
N GLU A 16 5.68 34.14 2.21
CA GLU A 16 5.47 33.99 0.78
C GLU A 16 6.50 33.01 0.19
N GLY A 17 6.01 31.98 -0.50
CA GLY A 17 6.83 30.92 -1.09
C GLY A 17 6.93 29.64 -0.25
N ASP A 18 6.35 29.60 0.95
CA ASP A 18 6.30 28.38 1.75
C ASP A 18 5.38 27.31 1.13
N SER A 19 5.77 26.04 1.32
CA SER A 19 4.98 24.87 0.92
C SER A 19 4.63 24.03 2.14
N VAL A 20 3.33 23.77 2.33
CA VAL A 20 2.82 22.95 3.44
C VAL A 20 2.36 21.60 2.91
N VAL A 21 2.87 20.53 3.51
CA VAL A 21 2.41 19.16 3.24
C VAL A 21 1.70 18.63 4.47
N ILE A 22 0.42 18.30 4.32
CA ILE A 22 -0.38 17.67 5.38
C ILE A 22 -0.49 16.19 5.07
N VAL A 23 0.13 15.36 5.91
CA VAL A 23 0.01 13.89 5.83
C VAL A 23 -1.06 13.45 6.83
N ALA A 24 -2.25 13.13 6.32
CA ALA A 24 -3.34 12.60 7.13
C ALA A 24 -3.14 11.10 7.39
N GLY A 25 -3.50 10.65 8.59
CA GLY A 25 -3.58 9.22 8.90
C GLY A 25 -4.73 8.54 8.14
N GLY A 26 -4.50 7.30 7.71
CA GLY A 26 -5.55 6.43 7.17
C GLY A 26 -6.29 5.63 8.26
N GLY A 27 -7.22 4.77 7.83
CA GLY A 27 -7.84 3.77 8.71
C GLY A 27 -6.99 2.51 8.88
N GLY A 28 -7.32 1.68 9.87
CA GLY A 28 -6.72 0.36 10.06
C GLY A 28 -7.33 -0.70 9.12
N GLY A 29 -6.55 -1.72 8.77
CA GLY A 29 -7.02 -2.88 8.01
C GLY A 29 -7.81 -3.89 8.86
N TYR A 30 -8.56 -4.78 8.20
CA TYR A 30 -9.29 -5.87 8.83
C TYR A 30 -9.07 -7.19 8.09
N GLY A 31 -8.88 -8.27 8.84
CA GLY A 31 -8.70 -9.63 8.31
C GLY A 31 -7.29 -9.89 7.76
N ASN A 32 -7.10 -11.07 7.16
CA ASN A 32 -5.84 -11.44 6.54
C ASN A 32 -5.71 -10.79 5.15
N PRO A 33 -4.65 -9.99 4.87
CA PRO A 33 -4.43 -9.39 3.56
C PRO A 33 -4.36 -10.41 2.41
N LEU A 34 -3.87 -11.62 2.65
CA LEU A 34 -3.76 -12.66 1.63
C LEU A 34 -5.12 -13.26 1.23
N GLU A 35 -6.18 -13.00 2.00
CA GLU A 35 -7.55 -13.41 1.70
C GLU A 35 -8.32 -12.35 0.91
N ARG A 36 -7.77 -11.13 0.75
CA ARG A 36 -8.39 -10.10 -0.08
C ARG A 36 -8.44 -10.57 -1.54
N ASP A 37 -9.59 -10.38 -2.18
CA ASP A 37 -9.78 -10.66 -3.61
C ASP A 37 -8.73 -9.91 -4.46
N PRO A 38 -7.90 -10.62 -5.25
CA PRO A 38 -6.92 -10.01 -6.14
C PRO A 38 -7.49 -8.97 -7.09
N GLN A 39 -8.73 -9.14 -7.58
CA GLN A 39 -9.34 -8.16 -8.48
C GLN A 39 -9.63 -6.83 -7.78
N ARG A 40 -10.01 -6.86 -6.50
CA ARG A 40 -10.16 -5.63 -5.70
C ARG A 40 -8.82 -4.96 -5.44
N VAL A 41 -7.76 -5.73 -5.23
CA VAL A 41 -6.40 -5.16 -5.09
C VAL A 41 -5.96 -4.49 -6.38
N LEU A 42 -6.20 -5.10 -7.55
CA LEU A 42 -5.93 -4.45 -8.83
C LEU A 42 -6.71 -3.14 -8.97
N TRP A 43 -7.98 -3.12 -8.58
CA TRP A 43 -8.78 -1.90 -8.60
C TRP A 43 -8.21 -0.82 -7.67
N ASP A 44 -7.74 -1.19 -6.47
CA ASP A 44 -7.08 -0.26 -5.55
C ASP A 44 -5.79 0.32 -6.17
N VAL A 45 -5.05 -0.48 -6.95
CA VAL A 45 -3.85 -0.02 -7.65
C VAL A 45 -4.18 0.94 -8.79
N ILE A 46 -5.19 0.63 -9.60
CA ILE A 46 -5.64 1.50 -10.69
C ILE A 46 -6.09 2.86 -10.15
N ASN A 47 -6.71 2.89 -8.98
CA ASN A 47 -7.15 4.14 -8.33
C ASN A 47 -6.07 4.83 -7.49
N GLY A 48 -4.85 4.28 -7.42
CA GLY A 48 -3.73 4.88 -6.69
C GLY A 48 -3.83 4.78 -5.17
N TYR A 49 -4.75 3.98 -4.63
CA TYR A 49 -4.82 3.70 -3.19
C TYR A 49 -3.70 2.76 -2.72
N VAL A 50 -3.27 1.86 -3.61
CA VAL A 50 -2.23 0.86 -3.36
C VAL A 50 -1.18 0.96 -4.47
N SER A 51 0.10 0.90 -4.14
CA SER A 51 1.15 0.83 -5.17
C SER A 51 1.31 -0.61 -5.69
N LEU A 52 1.89 -0.78 -6.88
CA LEU A 52 2.24 -2.11 -7.41
C LEU A 52 3.12 -2.91 -6.43
N ASP A 53 4.07 -2.24 -5.76
CA ASP A 53 4.91 -2.87 -4.74
C ASP A 53 4.10 -3.29 -3.52
N ALA A 54 3.21 -2.43 -3.02
CA ALA A 54 2.33 -2.75 -1.88
C ALA A 54 1.36 -3.89 -2.22
N ALA A 55 0.81 -3.94 -3.44
CA ALA A 55 -0.03 -5.03 -3.93
C ALA A 55 0.67 -6.39 -3.78
N ARG A 56 1.93 -6.47 -4.21
CA ARG A 56 2.75 -7.68 -4.06
C ARG A 56 3.14 -7.93 -2.62
N ARG A 57 3.64 -6.91 -1.92
CA ARG A 57 4.23 -7.06 -0.58
C ARG A 57 3.19 -7.38 0.48
N GLU A 58 2.03 -6.74 0.44
CA GLU A 58 1.03 -6.84 1.51
C GLU A 58 -0.06 -7.85 1.15
N TYR A 59 -0.54 -7.82 -0.09
CA TYR A 59 -1.65 -8.68 -0.52
C TYR A 59 -1.20 -9.93 -1.29
N GLY A 60 0.10 -10.05 -1.61
CA GLY A 60 0.61 -11.16 -2.41
C GLY A 60 0.11 -11.16 -3.86
N VAL A 61 -0.41 -10.03 -4.36
CA VAL A 61 -0.96 -9.90 -5.71
C VAL A 61 0.10 -9.34 -6.64
N VAL A 62 0.43 -10.08 -7.69
CA VAL A 62 1.40 -9.66 -8.69
C VAL A 62 0.64 -9.10 -9.89
N ILE A 63 0.94 -7.86 -10.25
CA ILE A 63 0.32 -7.13 -11.35
C ILE A 63 1.41 -6.77 -12.34
N ASP A 64 1.20 -7.06 -13.63
CA ASP A 64 2.10 -6.63 -14.68
C ASP A 64 1.84 -5.13 -14.98
N PRO A 65 2.85 -4.26 -14.82
CA PRO A 65 2.69 -2.82 -15.03
C PRO A 65 2.42 -2.43 -16.49
N ARG A 66 2.65 -3.34 -17.45
CA ARG A 66 2.50 -3.05 -18.88
C ARG A 66 1.05 -3.11 -19.33
N ASP A 67 0.29 -4.04 -18.78
CA ASP A 67 -1.10 -4.30 -19.16
C ASP A 67 -2.09 -4.05 -18.00
N MET A 68 -1.59 -3.77 -16.80
CA MET A 68 -2.38 -3.63 -15.58
C MET A 68 -3.28 -4.86 -15.35
N ALA A 69 -2.74 -6.05 -15.63
CA ALA A 69 -3.40 -7.32 -15.39
C ALA A 69 -2.75 -8.09 -14.24
N ILE A 70 -3.55 -8.91 -13.57
CA ILE A 70 -3.06 -9.81 -12.52
C ILE A 70 -2.34 -10.98 -13.17
N ASP A 71 -1.10 -11.24 -12.74
CA ASP A 71 -0.44 -12.51 -12.99
C ASP A 71 -0.96 -13.54 -11.98
N TRP A 72 -1.92 -14.35 -12.40
CA TRP A 72 -2.60 -15.33 -11.56
C TRP A 72 -1.69 -16.45 -11.07
N ASP A 73 -0.72 -16.86 -11.88
CA ASP A 73 0.22 -17.93 -11.54
C ASP A 73 1.21 -17.44 -10.48
N LEU A 74 1.79 -16.26 -10.67
CA LEU A 74 2.69 -15.66 -9.68
C LEU A 74 1.94 -15.28 -8.41
N THR A 75 0.72 -14.73 -8.50
CA THR A 75 -0.11 -14.41 -7.33
C THR A 75 -0.40 -15.66 -6.49
N SER A 76 -0.82 -16.76 -7.13
CA SER A 76 -1.07 -18.04 -6.46
C SER A 76 0.18 -18.56 -5.75
N ARG A 77 1.32 -18.58 -6.45
CA ARG A 77 2.60 -19.03 -5.88
C ARG A 77 3.07 -18.16 -4.72
N GLU A 78 2.94 -16.84 -4.82
CA GLU A 78 3.34 -15.90 -3.77
C GLU A 78 2.49 -16.08 -2.51
N ARG A 79 1.16 -16.23 -2.67
CA ARG A 79 0.25 -16.47 -1.54
C ARG A 79 0.47 -17.84 -0.89
N GLU A 80 0.64 -18.90 -1.67
CA GLU A 80 0.95 -20.24 -1.14
C GLU A 80 2.23 -20.27 -0.31
N LYS A 81 3.31 -19.64 -0.80
CA LYS A 81 4.59 -19.56 -0.08
C LYS A 81 4.43 -18.88 1.28
N ARG A 82 3.64 -17.82 1.36
CA ARG A 82 3.47 -17.03 2.59
C ARG A 82 2.55 -17.72 3.60
N THR A 83 1.50 -18.38 3.13
CA THR A 83 0.64 -19.19 3.99
C THR A 83 1.41 -20.36 4.63
N LYS A 84 2.36 -20.96 3.90
CA LYS A 84 3.25 -22.00 4.46
C LYS A 84 4.20 -21.43 5.51
N ARG A 85 4.87 -20.31 5.21
CA ARG A 85 5.80 -19.67 6.15
C ARG A 85 5.14 -19.24 7.46
N GLY A 86 3.95 -18.64 7.41
CA GLY A 86 3.22 -18.23 8.62
C GLY A 86 2.73 -19.40 9.49
N LYS A 87 2.77 -20.64 8.98
CA LYS A 87 2.47 -21.87 9.74
C LYS A 87 3.70 -22.42 10.46
N ASP A 88 4.90 -22.10 9.99
CA ASP A 88 6.17 -22.55 10.57
C ASP A 88 6.64 -21.61 11.69
N ASP A 89 6.09 -20.39 11.75
CA ASP A 89 6.40 -19.34 12.75
C ASP A 89 5.42 -19.35 13.97
N LEU A 90 4.50 -20.32 14.05
CA LEU A 90 3.54 -20.54 15.16
C LEU A 90 3.79 -21.88 15.86
#